data_AF-A0A7W1BTW3-F1
#
_entry.id   AF-A0A7W1BTW3-F1
#
_cell.length_a   1.000
_cell.length_b   1.000
_cell.length_c   1.000
_cell.angle_alpha   90.00
_cell.angle_beta   90.00
_cell.angle_gamma   90.00
#
_symmetry.space_group_name_H-M   'P 1'
#
loop_
_entity.id
_entity.type
_entity.pdbx_description
1 polymer ?
#
loop_
_entity_poly.entity_id
_entity_poly.type
_entity_poly.pdbx_seq_one_letter_code
_entity_poly.pdbx_strand_id
1 'polypeptide(L)'
;MKMLIGTLIAAGALLVAGTAAGGGTSSTEAIASQLAGRTVVIECDKALDWWGRVQGLDTTSGRWIPGSTIELDPRLCKVFAQGSDAEMNGWTALAMLTLTHEVAHVRGEGNEVKAECYGLRHLVRFARAFGFSAKEAAWMRKRAARDIDGKILMPGCPSL
;
A
#
# COMPACT_ATOMS: atom_id res chain seq x y z
N MET A 1 -1.43 -42.68 62.10
CA MET A 1 -2.08 -41.49 62.71
C MET A 1 -1.09 -40.35 62.54
N LYS A 2 -1.30 -39.25 61.82
CA LYS A 2 -2.48 -38.48 61.42
C LYS A 2 -2.30 -37.95 59.98
N MET A 3 -3.41 -37.91 59.24
CA MET A 3 -3.64 -37.11 58.03
C MET A 3 -3.63 -35.60 58.35
N LEU A 4 -3.35 -34.77 57.34
CA LEU A 4 -3.97 -33.47 57.00
C LEU A 4 -3.34 -33.04 55.65
N ILE A 5 -4.07 -33.11 54.52
CA ILE A 5 -4.93 -32.05 53.94
C ILE A 5 -4.12 -30.74 53.84
N GLY A 6 -3.74 -30.20 52.69
CA GLY A 6 -4.38 -30.16 51.39
C GLY A 6 -4.60 -28.68 51.05
N THR A 7 -3.86 -28.13 50.10
CA THR A 7 -4.28 -26.93 49.35
C THR A 7 -3.53 -26.89 48.01
N LEU A 8 -4.24 -27.27 46.94
CA LEU A 8 -3.89 -26.90 45.58
C LEU A 8 -4.09 -25.39 45.44
N ILE A 9 -3.03 -24.63 45.22
CA ILE A 9 -3.16 -23.30 44.61
C ILE A 9 -2.97 -23.51 43.11
N ALA A 10 -4.08 -23.75 42.42
CA ALA A 10 -4.15 -23.57 40.98
C ALA A 10 -4.13 -22.05 40.73
N ALA A 11 -2.92 -21.50 40.53
CA ALA A 11 -2.79 -20.18 39.94
C ALA A 11 -3.26 -20.29 38.49
N GLY A 12 -4.52 -19.93 38.27
CA GLY A 12 -5.11 -19.82 36.94
C GLY A 12 -4.28 -18.85 36.11
N ALA A 13 -3.46 -19.39 35.21
CA ALA A 13 -2.95 -18.63 34.09
C ALA A 13 -4.18 -18.23 33.26
N LEU A 14 -4.61 -16.99 33.44
CA LEU A 14 -5.59 -16.35 32.59
C LEU A 14 -4.98 -16.32 31.19
N LEU A 15 -5.41 -17.27 30.35
CA LEU A 15 -5.23 -17.20 28.91
C LEU A 15 -6.00 -15.98 28.43
N VAL A 16 -5.33 -14.82 28.42
CA VAL A 16 -5.73 -13.75 27.51
C VAL A 16 -5.37 -14.28 26.12
N ALA A 17 -6.31 -15.00 25.53
CA ALA A 17 -6.38 -15.21 24.11
C ALA A 17 -6.63 -13.83 23.49
N GLY A 18 -5.56 -13.02 23.41
CA GLY A 18 -5.51 -11.93 22.48
C GLY A 18 -5.62 -12.56 21.11
N THR A 19 -6.81 -12.52 20.53
CA THR A 19 -6.97 -12.56 19.09
C THR A 19 -6.23 -11.34 18.56
N ALA A 20 -4.91 -11.47 18.39
CA ALA A 20 -4.18 -10.67 17.43
C ALA A 20 -4.83 -11.01 16.09
N ALA A 21 -5.77 -10.17 15.66
CA ALA A 21 -6.06 -10.06 14.24
C ALA A 21 -4.70 -9.91 13.55
N GLY A 22 -4.34 -10.91 12.76
CA GLY A 22 -3.02 -11.07 12.18
C GLY A 22 -2.68 -9.91 11.26
N GLY A 23 -2.18 -8.83 11.84
CA GLY A 23 -1.40 -7.80 11.17
C GLY A 23 0.00 -8.32 10.93
N GLY A 24 0.12 -9.38 10.13
CA GLY A 24 1.38 -9.59 9.43
C GLY A 24 1.49 -8.44 8.45
N THR A 25 2.54 -7.62 8.55
CA THR A 25 2.89 -6.63 7.51
C THR A 25 2.72 -7.31 6.16
N SER A 26 1.72 -6.89 5.41
CA SER A 26 1.47 -7.45 4.07
C SER A 26 2.76 -7.29 3.24
N SER A 27 3.02 -8.18 2.27
CA SER A 27 4.16 -8.02 1.36
C SER A 27 4.20 -6.59 0.79
N THR A 28 3.04 -6.01 0.52
CA THR A 28 2.83 -4.61 0.13
C THR A 28 3.43 -3.59 1.09
N GLU A 29 3.05 -3.62 2.38
CA GLU A 29 3.54 -2.68 3.40
C GLU A 29 5.04 -2.82 3.63
N ALA A 30 5.56 -4.05 3.60
CA ALA A 30 7.00 -4.30 3.74
C ALA A 30 7.79 -3.68 2.57
N ILE A 31 7.32 -3.86 1.33
CA ILE A 31 7.93 -3.26 0.15
C ILE A 31 7.82 -1.73 0.20
N ALA A 32 6.64 -1.21 0.56
CA ALA A 32 6.40 0.23 0.67
C ALA A 32 7.30 0.87 1.74
N SER A 33 7.44 0.22 2.90
CA SER A 33 8.32 0.65 4.00
C SER A 33 9.78 0.70 3.54
N GLN A 34 10.22 -0.30 2.77
CA GLN A 34 11.59 -0.33 2.23
C GLN A 34 11.85 0.86 1.29
N LEU A 35 10.89 1.21 0.43
CA LEU A 35 11.01 2.38 -0.44
C LEU A 35 10.93 3.70 0.34
N ALA A 36 10.06 3.76 1.35
CA ALA A 36 9.89 4.92 2.20
C ALA A 36 11.10 5.18 3.13
N GLY A 37 11.88 4.14 3.45
CA GLY A 37 12.96 4.23 4.44
C GLY A 37 12.44 4.41 5.87
N ARG A 38 11.16 4.14 6.11
CA ARG A 38 10.47 4.16 7.40
C ARG A 38 9.25 3.24 7.32
N THR A 39 8.70 2.86 8.46
CA THR A 39 7.47 2.05 8.49
C THR A 39 6.35 2.75 7.72
N VAL A 40 5.63 1.99 6.90
CA VAL A 40 4.41 2.40 6.19
C VAL A 40 3.28 1.50 6.67
N VAL A 41 2.15 2.10 7.01
CA VAL A 41 0.89 1.40 7.28
C VAL A 41 -0.05 1.70 6.12
N ILE A 42 -0.64 0.66 5.53
CA ILE A 42 -1.62 0.81 4.45
C ILE A 42 -2.99 0.50 5.02
N GLU A 43 -3.87 1.50 4.97
CA GLU A 43 -5.27 1.37 5.31
C GLU A 43 -6.11 1.47 4.05
N CYS A 44 -7.21 0.72 4.01
CA CYS A 44 -8.19 0.84 2.94
C CYS A 44 -9.32 1.73 3.46
N ASP A 45 -9.59 2.85 2.78
CA ASP A 45 -10.69 3.73 3.17
C ASP A 45 -11.99 2.91 3.20
N LYS A 46 -12.67 2.91 4.35
CA LYS A 46 -13.89 2.11 4.55
C LYS A 46 -15.16 2.84 4.10
N ALA A 47 -15.07 4.14 3.84
CA ALA A 47 -16.27 4.98 3.77
C ALA A 47 -16.60 5.50 2.37
N LEU A 48 -15.65 5.55 1.41
CA LEU A 48 -15.83 6.29 0.13
C LEU A 48 -16.34 7.75 0.34
N ASP A 49 -16.38 8.24 1.58
CA ASP A 49 -17.25 9.35 2.01
C ASP A 49 -16.72 10.72 1.55
N TRP A 50 -15.42 10.76 1.23
CA TRP A 50 -14.69 11.99 1.00
C TRP A 50 -14.42 12.26 -0.48
N TRP A 51 -14.29 11.24 -1.33
CA TRP A 51 -13.87 11.41 -2.73
C TRP A 51 -15.00 11.61 -3.75
N GLY A 52 -16.25 11.25 -3.41
CA GLY A 52 -17.41 11.48 -4.29
C GLY A 52 -17.79 12.96 -4.50
N ARG A 53 -17.12 13.91 -3.84
CA ARG A 53 -17.53 15.33 -3.82
C ARG A 53 -16.52 16.34 -4.36
N VAL A 54 -15.24 16.02 -4.51
CA VAL A 54 -14.24 17.11 -4.62
C VAL A 54 -13.90 17.54 -6.04
N GLN A 55 -13.78 16.70 -7.08
CA GLN A 55 -13.24 17.24 -8.36
C GLN A 55 -13.73 16.70 -9.71
N GLY A 56 -14.75 15.85 -9.83
CA GLY A 56 -15.23 15.42 -11.17
C GLY A 56 -14.15 14.81 -12.08
N LEU A 57 -13.01 14.43 -11.48
CA LEU A 57 -11.95 13.63 -12.06
C LEU A 57 -12.14 12.23 -11.48
N ASP A 58 -12.21 11.24 -12.36
CA ASP A 58 -12.29 9.81 -12.03
C ASP A 58 -10.93 9.33 -11.48
N THR A 59 -10.49 9.91 -10.36
CA THR A 59 -9.15 9.68 -9.83
C THR A 59 -9.22 8.63 -8.73
N THR A 60 -8.62 7.49 -9.01
CA THR A 60 -8.32 6.45 -8.04
C THR A 60 -7.18 6.97 -7.17
N SER A 61 -7.45 7.23 -5.90
CA SER A 61 -6.57 8.00 -5.04
C SER A 61 -5.98 7.16 -3.92
N GLY A 62 -4.78 7.55 -3.52
CA GLY A 62 -4.24 7.29 -2.20
C GLY A 62 -4.19 8.62 -1.44
N ARG A 63 -4.02 8.55 -0.13
CA ARG A 63 -3.74 9.72 0.69
C ARG A 63 -2.70 9.36 1.73
N TRP A 64 -1.62 10.13 1.75
CA TRP A 64 -0.78 10.22 2.92
C TRP A 64 -1.47 11.00 4.06
N ILE A 65 -1.54 10.37 5.23
CA ILE A 65 -1.89 11.03 6.49
C ILE A 65 -0.58 11.45 7.19
N PRO A 66 -0.48 12.67 7.76
CA PRO A 66 0.67 13.08 8.58
C PRO A 66 1.13 11.98 9.53
N GLY A 67 2.35 11.50 9.31
CA GLY A 67 2.87 10.28 9.91
C GLY A 67 3.32 9.28 8.85
N SER A 68 2.83 8.04 8.95
CA SER A 68 3.30 6.88 8.17
C SER A 68 2.16 6.07 7.53
N THR A 69 0.94 6.61 7.53
CA THR A 69 -0.24 5.91 7.02
C THR A 69 -0.57 6.37 5.60
N ILE A 70 -0.84 5.42 4.71
CA ILE A 70 -1.37 5.61 3.37
C ILE A 70 -2.79 5.02 3.36
N GLU A 71 -3.79 5.86 3.15
CA GLU A 71 -5.17 5.42 2.89
C GLU A 71 -5.35 5.21 1.38
N LEU A 72 -5.79 4.03 0.97
CA LEU A 72 -6.06 3.72 -0.43
C LEU A 72 -7.57 3.56 -0.69
N ASP A 73 -8.00 3.97 -1.89
CA ASP A 73 -9.31 3.61 -2.42
C ASP A 73 -9.53 2.08 -2.37
N PRO A 74 -10.71 1.59 -1.94
CA PRO A 74 -11.03 0.17 -1.88
C PRO A 74 -10.69 -0.64 -3.15
N ARG A 75 -10.84 -0.02 -4.32
CA ARG A 75 -10.54 -0.65 -5.62
C ARG A 75 -9.05 -0.94 -5.77
N LEU A 76 -8.19 -0.03 -5.29
CA LEU A 76 -6.74 -0.22 -5.29
C LEU A 76 -6.32 -1.25 -4.24
N CYS A 77 -6.94 -1.20 -3.06
CA CYS A 77 -6.72 -2.21 -2.03
C CYS A 77 -7.02 -3.63 -2.51
N LYS A 78 -8.05 -3.80 -3.35
CA LYS A 78 -8.37 -5.11 -3.94
C LYS A 78 -7.21 -5.66 -4.78
N VAL A 79 -6.48 -4.82 -5.51
CA VAL A 79 -5.28 -5.24 -6.25
C VAL A 79 -4.22 -5.78 -5.30
N PHE A 80 -3.94 -5.07 -4.21
CA PHE A 80 -2.91 -5.50 -3.25
C PHE A 80 -3.32 -6.72 -2.44
N ALA A 81 -4.63 -6.91 -2.18
CA ALA A 81 -5.17 -8.09 -1.53
C ALA A 81 -5.05 -9.36 -2.38
N GLN A 82 -4.95 -9.23 -3.70
CA GLN A 82 -4.70 -10.36 -4.61
C GLN A 82 -3.24 -10.84 -4.55
N GLY A 83 -2.32 -10.06 -3.98
CA GLY A 83 -0.90 -10.43 -3.91
C GLY A 83 -0.31 -10.71 -5.29
N SER A 84 0.52 -11.75 -5.38
CA SER A 84 1.15 -12.17 -6.64
C SER A 84 0.16 -12.65 -7.72
N ASP A 85 -1.10 -12.90 -7.36
CA ASP A 85 -2.15 -13.34 -8.28
C ASP A 85 -2.88 -12.16 -8.94
N ALA A 86 -2.49 -10.93 -8.62
CA ALA A 86 -3.06 -9.73 -9.24
C ALA A 86 -2.84 -9.73 -10.76
N GLU A 87 -3.92 -9.51 -11.52
CA GLU A 87 -3.87 -9.51 -12.98
C GLU A 87 -3.01 -8.35 -13.53
N MET A 88 -2.26 -8.61 -14.59
CA MET A 88 -1.57 -7.54 -15.32
C MET A 88 -2.58 -6.77 -16.20
N ASN A 89 -3.09 -5.65 -15.68
CA ASN A 89 -3.98 -4.76 -16.42
C ASN A 89 -3.71 -3.27 -16.07
N GLY A 90 -4.46 -2.36 -16.70
CA GLY A 90 -4.30 -0.92 -16.48
C GLY A 90 -4.60 -0.47 -15.05
N TRP A 91 -5.55 -1.14 -14.38
CA TRP A 91 -5.90 -0.87 -12.99
C TRP A 91 -4.77 -1.25 -12.04
N THR A 92 -4.13 -2.39 -12.25
CA THR A 92 -2.95 -2.80 -11.49
C THR A 92 -1.80 -1.84 -11.70
N ALA A 93 -1.55 -1.40 -12.95
CA ALA A 93 -0.52 -0.40 -13.22
C ALA A 93 -0.78 0.93 -12.48
N LEU A 94 -2.05 1.37 -12.44
CA LEU A 94 -2.46 2.56 -11.69
C LEU A 94 -2.28 2.36 -10.18
N ALA A 95 -2.70 1.22 -9.62
CA ALA A 95 -2.52 0.92 -8.20
C ALA A 95 -1.05 0.99 -7.78
N MET A 96 -0.14 0.40 -8.58
CA MET A 96 1.30 0.44 -8.32
C MET A 96 1.85 1.87 -8.37
N LEU A 97 1.40 2.68 -9.34
CA LEU A 97 1.77 4.08 -9.44
C LEU A 97 1.27 4.87 -8.22
N THR A 98 -0.02 4.78 -7.90
CA THR A 98 -0.63 5.48 -6.77
C THR A 98 0.09 5.15 -5.47
N LEU A 99 0.33 3.87 -5.17
CA LEU A 99 1.01 3.51 -3.93
C LEU A 99 2.45 4.03 -3.89
N THR A 100 3.19 3.95 -5.00
CA THR A 100 4.57 4.46 -5.05
C THR A 100 4.64 5.99 -5.02
N HIS A 101 3.61 6.68 -5.53
CA HIS A 101 3.39 8.11 -5.36
C HIS A 101 3.19 8.45 -3.88
N GLU A 102 2.26 7.79 -3.19
CA GLU A 102 2.00 8.05 -1.76
C GLU A 102 3.21 7.74 -0.87
N VAL A 103 4.01 6.74 -1.24
CA VAL A 103 5.29 6.48 -0.57
C VAL A 103 6.23 7.69 -0.64
N ALA A 104 6.19 8.49 -1.71
CA ALA A 104 6.97 9.72 -1.79
C ALA A 104 6.53 10.74 -0.72
N HIS A 105 5.24 10.88 -0.48
CA HIS A 105 4.70 11.73 0.58
C HIS A 105 5.10 11.23 1.97
N VAL A 106 5.06 9.92 2.21
CA VAL A 106 5.60 9.34 3.45
C VAL A 106 7.07 9.71 3.66
N ARG A 107 7.85 9.81 2.57
CA ARG A 107 9.27 10.24 2.63
C ARG A 107 9.45 11.72 2.96
N GLY A 108 8.39 12.51 2.99
CA GLY A 108 8.40 13.95 3.23
C GLY A 108 8.46 14.80 1.96
N GLU A 109 8.17 14.21 0.78
CA GLU A 109 7.98 14.99 -0.43
C GLU A 109 6.60 15.64 -0.41
N GLY A 110 6.51 16.97 -0.37
CA GLY A 110 5.24 17.70 -0.39
C GLY A 110 4.81 18.19 -1.77
N ASN A 111 5.64 17.98 -2.80
CA ASN A 111 5.36 18.42 -4.16
C ASN A 111 4.79 17.26 -5.00
N GLU A 112 3.55 17.39 -5.43
CA GLU A 112 2.82 16.41 -6.26
C GLU A 112 3.57 15.98 -7.52
N VAL A 113 4.21 16.93 -8.23
CA VAL A 113 4.96 16.61 -9.45
C VAL A 113 6.17 15.72 -9.12
N LYS A 114 6.89 16.03 -8.03
CA LYS A 114 8.00 15.19 -7.57
C LYS A 114 7.54 13.84 -7.04
N ALA A 115 6.39 13.78 -6.36
CA ALA A 115 5.79 12.55 -5.86
C ALA A 115 5.40 11.62 -7.01
N GLU A 116 4.75 12.14 -8.05
CA GLU A 116 4.43 11.39 -9.26
C GLU A 116 5.69 10.89 -9.98
N CYS A 117 6.70 11.74 -10.15
CA CYS A 117 7.97 11.33 -10.74
C CYS A 117 8.71 10.30 -9.88
N TYR A 118 8.57 10.36 -8.55
CA TYR A 118 9.09 9.33 -7.67
C TYR A 118 8.35 8.01 -7.91
N GLY A 119 7.02 8.04 -7.99
CA GLY A 119 6.16 6.90 -8.29
C GLY A 119 6.59 6.19 -9.56
N LEU A 120 6.64 6.91 -10.69
CA LEU A 120 7.05 6.35 -11.99
C LEU A 120 8.47 5.76 -11.99
N ARG A 121 9.41 6.38 -11.27
CA ARG A 121 10.80 5.87 -11.15
C ARG A 121 10.88 4.60 -10.31
N HIS A 122 10.05 4.45 -9.29
CA HIS A 122 10.10 3.33 -8.35
C HIS A 122 9.09 2.23 -8.64
N LEU A 123 8.11 2.46 -9.53
CA LEU A 123 7.08 1.51 -9.91
C LEU A 123 7.67 0.16 -10.33
N VAL A 124 8.69 0.15 -11.19
CA VAL A 124 9.29 -1.11 -11.67
C VAL A 124 9.90 -1.90 -10.52
N ARG A 125 10.56 -1.22 -9.58
CA ARG A 125 11.14 -1.87 -8.40
C ARG A 125 10.05 -2.42 -7.49
N PHE A 126 9.00 -1.65 -7.25
CA PHE A 126 7.87 -2.06 -6.44
C PHE A 126 7.16 -3.28 -7.05
N ALA A 127 6.73 -3.19 -8.30
CA ALA A 127 6.00 -4.25 -8.99
C ALA A 127 6.80 -5.57 -9.03
N ARG A 128 8.12 -5.49 -9.23
CA ARG A 128 8.98 -6.68 -9.17
C ARG A 128 9.07 -7.31 -7.79
N ALA A 129 9.18 -6.49 -6.75
CA ALA A 129 9.19 -6.99 -5.38
C ALA A 129 7.83 -7.57 -4.97
N PHE A 130 6.74 -7.06 -5.57
CA PHE A 130 5.39 -7.53 -5.34
C PHE A 130 5.06 -8.85 -6.06
N GLY A 131 5.83 -9.22 -7.08
CA GLY A 131 5.73 -10.54 -7.74
C GLY A 131 5.70 -10.50 -9.27
N PHE A 132 5.61 -9.31 -9.88
CA PHE A 132 5.58 -9.19 -11.34
C PHE A 132 6.95 -9.41 -11.97
N SER A 133 6.97 -10.00 -13.16
CA SER A 133 8.18 -10.11 -13.96
C SER A 133 8.70 -8.73 -14.39
N ALA A 134 9.98 -8.68 -14.79
CA ALA A 134 10.57 -7.44 -15.29
C ALA A 134 9.84 -6.88 -16.53
N LYS A 135 9.29 -7.75 -17.38
CA LYS A 135 8.51 -7.36 -18.57
C LYS A 135 7.18 -6.73 -18.19
N GLU A 136 6.46 -7.33 -17.25
CA GLU A 136 5.17 -6.82 -16.76
C GLU A 136 5.36 -5.49 -16.03
N ALA A 137 6.37 -5.40 -15.15
CA ALA A 137 6.69 -4.17 -14.44
C ALA A 137 7.07 -3.02 -15.39
N ALA A 138 7.85 -3.30 -16.45
CA ALA A 138 8.18 -2.30 -17.48
C ALA A 138 6.94 -1.87 -18.28
N TRP A 139 6.04 -2.81 -18.61
CA TRP A 139 4.76 -2.51 -19.23
C TRP A 139 3.90 -1.60 -18.35
N MET A 140 3.78 -1.93 -17.05
CA MET A 140 3.01 -1.14 -16.10
C MET A 140 3.56 0.29 -16.00
N ARG A 141 4.87 0.48 -15.91
CA ARG A 141 5.48 1.82 -15.92
C ARG A 141 5.11 2.60 -17.18
N LYS A 142 5.20 1.96 -18.36
CA LYS A 142 4.84 2.58 -19.64
C LYS A 142 3.34 2.93 -19.71
N ARG A 143 2.48 2.07 -19.14
CA ARG A 143 1.04 2.29 -19.08
C ARG A 143 0.65 3.40 -18.11
N ALA A 144 1.29 3.44 -16.95
CA ALA A 144 1.07 4.40 -15.88
C ALA A 144 1.64 5.79 -16.21
N ALA A 145 2.67 5.87 -17.06
CA ALA A 145 3.15 7.16 -17.58
C ALA A 145 2.19 7.81 -18.59
N ARG A 146 1.03 7.22 -18.84
CA ARG A 146 0.04 7.68 -19.82
C ARG A 146 -1.33 7.86 -19.19
N ASP A 147 -2.05 8.90 -19.60
CA ASP A 147 -3.44 9.11 -19.19
C ASP A 147 -4.35 8.05 -19.83
N ILE A 148 -5.64 8.17 -19.56
CA ILE A 148 -6.66 7.23 -20.06
C ILE A 148 -6.75 7.26 -21.60
N ASP A 149 -6.39 8.40 -22.21
CA ASP A 149 -6.34 8.63 -23.66
C ASP A 149 -4.97 8.30 -24.29
N GLY A 150 -4.00 7.85 -23.50
CA GLY A 150 -2.67 7.45 -23.96
C GLY A 150 -1.64 8.58 -24.08
N LYS A 151 -1.95 9.82 -23.69
CA LYS A 151 -1.02 10.96 -23.66
C LYS A 151 -0.09 10.83 -22.46
N ILE A 152 1.15 11.34 -22.57
CA ILE A 152 2.11 11.30 -21.46
C ILE A 152 1.55 12.15 -20.31
N LEU A 153 1.39 11.53 -19.13
CA LEU A 153 0.75 12.18 -17.98
C LEU A 153 1.50 13.42 -17.52
N MET A 154 2.84 13.44 -17.60
CA MET A 154 3.62 14.65 -17.30
C MET A 154 4.97 14.71 -18.03
N PRO A 155 5.26 15.77 -18.80
CA PRO A 155 6.58 16.01 -19.40
C PRO A 155 7.64 16.47 -18.37
N GLY A 156 7.26 16.69 -17.11
CA GLY A 156 8.08 17.28 -16.05
C GLY A 156 8.96 16.30 -15.25
N CYS A 157 8.95 15.01 -15.55
CA CYS A 157 9.86 14.05 -14.91
C CYS A 157 11.17 13.95 -15.72
N PRO A 158 12.28 14.56 -15.27
CA PRO A 158 13.55 14.42 -15.97
C PRO A 158 13.98 12.94 -15.95
N SER A 159 14.03 12.36 -17.16
CA SER A 159 14.40 10.97 -17.49
C SER A 159 13.64 9.86 -16.74
N LEU A 160 12.61 9.31 -17.40
CA LEU A 160 12.05 7.97 -17.14
C LEU A 160 12.72 6.93 -18.03
#